data_AF-C4V7L6-F1
#
_entry.id   AF-C4V7L6-F1
#
_cell.length_a   1.000
_cell.length_b   1.000
_cell.length_c   1.000
_cell.angle_alpha   90.00
_cell.angle_beta   90.00
_cell.angle_gamma   90.00
#
_symmetry.space_group_name_H-M   'P 1'
#
loop_
_entity.id
_entity.type
_entity.pdbx_description
1 polymer ?
#
loop_
_entity_poly.entity_id
_entity_poly.type
_entity_poly.pdbx_seq_one_letter_code
_entity_poly.pdbx_strand_id
1 'polypeptide(L)'
;MNSFTPQQRSHVFLNAITMYEDISYTIINITFSFVELVIGVAVLVITRESDNFLYLKNFLFMFSIFNTMLLFLYVSRIIYFSQIIDQPHLYSQRIIVYEYICRTLKMYFQLSAAYLTMHNYVLKQKYKMLYYTHIIAIILDFIIAGCPMLSASFYVLFSFLFCKSEKYETLTVTSQNIANFNSCAICLENYEVDQNVSKLICQHIFHRDCIQEWFQMSQTCPACKKDLWIKLEIYEEEKLKI
;
A
#
# COMPACT_ATOMS: atom_id res chain seq x y z
N MET A 1 -2.22 5.66 32.41
CA MET A 1 -3.16 5.37 31.30
C MET A 1 -2.79 6.31 30.17
N ASN A 2 -2.09 5.81 29.15
CA ASN A 2 -1.55 6.66 28.08
C ASN A 2 -2.70 7.11 27.17
N SER A 3 -3.04 8.39 27.22
CA SER A 3 -4.02 9.03 26.34
C SER A 3 -3.41 9.21 24.94
N PHE A 4 -3.89 8.46 23.96
CA PHE A 4 -3.50 8.62 22.56
C PHE A 4 -3.84 10.04 22.04
N THR A 5 -2.88 10.69 21.37
CA THR A 5 -3.08 12.01 20.75
C THR A 5 -4.11 11.92 19.60
N PRO A 6 -4.75 13.03 19.17
CA PRO A 6 -5.75 13.02 18.09
C PRO A 6 -5.23 12.42 16.76
N GLN A 7 -3.96 12.66 16.41
CA GLN A 7 -3.31 12.07 15.23
C GLN A 7 -2.97 10.57 15.40
N GLN A 8 -2.63 10.12 16.62
CA GLN A 8 -2.50 8.69 16.90
C GLN A 8 -3.86 7.99 16.84
N ARG A 9 -4.94 8.65 17.29
CA ARG A 9 -6.31 8.13 17.16
C ARG A 9 -6.76 8.02 15.71
N SER A 10 -6.42 8.98 14.84
CA SER A 10 -6.74 8.87 13.41
C SER A 10 -5.96 7.74 12.74
N HIS A 11 -4.67 7.56 13.05
CA HIS A 11 -3.86 6.46 12.50
C HIS A 11 -4.35 5.08 12.94
N VAL A 12 -4.69 4.94 14.23
CA VAL A 12 -5.28 3.71 14.78
C VAL A 12 -6.66 3.43 14.18
N PHE A 13 -7.46 4.47 13.97
CA PHE A 13 -8.76 4.36 13.30
C PHE A 13 -8.64 3.97 11.82
N LEU A 14 -7.69 4.56 11.08
CA LEU A 14 -7.40 4.16 9.70
C LEU A 14 -6.94 2.70 9.64
N ASN A 15 -6.01 2.29 10.51
CA ASN A 15 -5.55 0.90 10.57
C ASN A 15 -6.69 -0.08 10.87
N ALA A 16 -7.65 0.32 11.72
CA ALA A 16 -8.83 -0.47 12.01
C ALA A 16 -9.72 -0.61 10.77
N ILE A 17 -10.00 0.49 10.04
CA ILE A 17 -10.78 0.46 8.79
C ILE A 17 -10.11 -0.45 7.76
N THR A 18 -8.80 -0.25 7.51
CA THR A 18 -8.07 -1.08 6.53
C THR A 18 -8.06 -2.54 6.93
N MET A 19 -7.97 -2.85 8.23
CA MET A 19 -8.05 -4.22 8.72
C MET A 19 -9.44 -4.84 8.49
N TYR A 20 -10.54 -4.11 8.71
CA TYR A 20 -11.89 -4.62 8.43
C TYR A 20 -12.13 -4.85 6.93
N GLU A 21 -11.65 -3.96 6.08
CA GLU A 21 -11.68 -4.13 4.62
C GLU A 21 -10.92 -5.41 4.23
N ASP A 22 -9.69 -5.58 4.73
CA ASP A 22 -8.86 -6.78 4.49
C ASP A 22 -9.52 -8.08 4.96
N ILE A 23 -10.16 -8.06 6.14
CA ILE A 23 -10.92 -9.22 6.66
C ILE A 23 -12.04 -9.57 5.67
N SER A 24 -12.81 -8.57 5.23
CA SER A 24 -13.92 -8.75 4.29
C SER A 24 -13.43 -9.35 2.97
N TYR A 25 -12.33 -8.82 2.42
CA TYR A 25 -11.70 -9.38 1.22
C TYR A 25 -11.19 -10.80 1.42
N THR A 26 -10.61 -11.10 2.58
CA THR A 26 -10.11 -12.44 2.91
C THR A 26 -11.26 -13.46 2.94
N ILE A 27 -12.42 -13.09 3.48
CA ILE A 27 -13.63 -13.95 3.51
C ILE A 27 -14.14 -14.22 2.09
N ILE A 28 -14.19 -13.21 1.24
CA ILE A 28 -14.59 -13.37 -0.18
C ILE A 28 -13.63 -14.34 -0.88
N ASN A 29 -12.33 -14.19 -0.68
CA ASN A 29 -11.31 -15.06 -1.28
C ASN A 29 -11.40 -16.52 -0.80
N ILE A 30 -11.70 -16.75 0.48
CA ILE A 30 -11.97 -18.08 1.03
C ILE A 30 -13.18 -18.71 0.32
N THR A 31 -14.28 -17.97 0.24
CA THR A 31 -15.53 -18.43 -0.37
C THR A 31 -15.30 -18.81 -1.84
N PHE A 32 -14.60 -17.95 -2.58
CA PHE A 32 -14.32 -18.18 -4.00
C PHE A 32 -13.38 -19.37 -4.22
N SER A 33 -12.29 -19.45 -3.46
CA SER A 33 -11.32 -20.57 -3.55
C SER A 33 -11.97 -21.92 -3.20
N PHE A 34 -12.93 -21.93 -2.26
CA PHE A 34 -13.72 -23.11 -1.95
C PHE A 34 -14.61 -23.55 -3.11
N VAL A 35 -15.32 -22.60 -3.75
CA VAL A 35 -16.15 -22.90 -4.94
C VAL A 35 -15.30 -23.45 -6.09
N GLU A 36 -14.15 -22.83 -6.38
CA GLU A 36 -13.21 -23.32 -7.40
C GLU A 36 -12.70 -24.73 -7.10
N LEU A 37 -12.38 -25.02 -5.83
CA LEU A 37 -11.95 -26.34 -5.39
C LEU A 37 -13.05 -27.39 -5.60
N VAL A 38 -14.29 -27.09 -5.20
CA VAL A 38 -15.43 -28.00 -5.35
C VAL A 38 -15.70 -28.30 -6.83
N ILE A 39 -15.70 -27.27 -7.68
CA ILE A 39 -15.90 -27.44 -9.13
C ILE A 39 -14.76 -28.24 -9.76
N GLY A 40 -13.50 -27.93 -9.41
CA GLY A 40 -12.33 -28.65 -9.93
C GLY A 40 -12.35 -30.14 -9.55
N VAL A 41 -12.64 -30.45 -8.28
CA VAL A 41 -12.78 -31.84 -7.79
C VAL A 41 -13.96 -32.54 -8.47
N ALA A 42 -15.11 -31.88 -8.63
CA ALA A 42 -16.25 -32.46 -9.32
C ALA A 42 -15.90 -32.83 -10.77
N VAL A 43 -15.18 -31.96 -11.49
CA VAL A 43 -14.72 -32.25 -12.86
C VAL A 43 -13.69 -33.39 -12.87
N LEU A 44 -12.78 -33.47 -11.90
CA LEU A 44 -11.86 -34.60 -11.75
C LEU A 44 -12.58 -35.94 -11.54
N VAL A 45 -13.61 -35.96 -10.69
CA VAL A 45 -14.42 -37.15 -10.44
C VAL A 45 -15.18 -37.57 -11.71
N ILE A 46 -15.83 -36.61 -12.38
CA ILE A 46 -16.58 -36.87 -13.63
C ILE A 46 -15.65 -37.36 -14.76
N THR A 47 -14.42 -36.87 -14.81
CA THR A 47 -13.45 -37.23 -15.85
C THR A 47 -12.65 -38.49 -15.54
N ARG A 48 -12.77 -39.05 -14.33
CA ARG A 48 -11.88 -40.10 -13.81
C ARG A 48 -11.64 -41.25 -14.79
N GLU A 49 -12.69 -41.77 -15.41
CA GLU A 49 -12.64 -42.94 -16.31
C GLU A 49 -12.29 -42.60 -17.77
N SER A 50 -12.17 -41.32 -18.12
CA SER A 50 -11.87 -40.91 -19.51
C SER A 50 -10.36 -40.73 -19.76
N ASP A 51 -9.78 -41.48 -20.68
CA ASP A 51 -8.35 -41.39 -21.00
C ASP A 51 -7.97 -40.16 -21.84
N ASN A 52 -8.96 -39.56 -22.50
CA ASN A 52 -8.75 -38.49 -23.48
C ASN A 52 -8.32 -37.12 -22.90
N PHE A 53 -8.19 -36.99 -21.58
CA PHE A 53 -8.01 -35.69 -20.91
C PHE A 53 -6.90 -35.65 -19.85
N LEU A 54 -5.80 -36.37 -20.07
CA LEU A 54 -4.67 -36.46 -19.13
C LEU A 54 -4.12 -35.08 -18.70
N TYR A 55 -3.88 -34.17 -19.65
CA TYR A 55 -3.36 -32.82 -19.36
C TYR A 55 -4.32 -32.00 -18.50
N LEU A 56 -5.63 -32.08 -18.76
CA LEU A 56 -6.66 -31.40 -17.97
C LEU A 56 -6.73 -31.97 -16.55
N LYS A 57 -6.66 -33.30 -16.41
CA LYS A 57 -6.66 -33.96 -15.09
C LYS A 57 -5.44 -33.54 -14.26
N ASN A 58 -4.25 -33.57 -14.85
CA ASN A 58 -3.03 -33.13 -14.17
C ASN A 58 -3.09 -31.66 -13.77
N PHE A 59 -3.59 -30.80 -14.66
CA PHE A 59 -3.78 -29.39 -14.36
C PHE A 59 -4.79 -29.19 -13.22
N LEU A 60 -5.97 -29.82 -13.29
CA LEU A 60 -7.00 -29.69 -12.25
C LEU A 60 -6.52 -30.24 -10.90
N PHE A 61 -5.75 -31.32 -10.90
CA PHE A 61 -5.16 -31.87 -9.68
C PHE A 61 -4.18 -30.88 -9.03
N MET A 62 -3.26 -30.32 -9.81
CA MET A 62 -2.32 -29.30 -9.33
C MET A 62 -3.05 -28.04 -8.87
N PHE A 63 -4.09 -27.62 -9.60
CA PHE A 63 -4.94 -26.49 -9.25
C PHE A 63 -5.70 -26.74 -7.94
N SER A 64 -6.20 -27.95 -7.70
CA SER A 64 -6.85 -28.32 -6.43
C SER A 64 -5.88 -28.30 -5.25
N ILE A 65 -4.65 -28.79 -5.43
CA ILE A 65 -3.60 -28.70 -4.39
C ILE A 65 -3.30 -27.24 -4.07
N PHE A 66 -3.08 -26.43 -5.10
CA PHE A 66 -2.76 -25.01 -4.94
C PHE A 66 -3.89 -24.24 -4.24
N ASN A 67 -5.15 -24.43 -4.63
CA ASN A 67 -6.30 -23.80 -3.96
C ASN A 67 -6.46 -24.26 -2.51
N THR A 68 -6.14 -25.52 -2.20
CA THR A 68 -6.15 -26.02 -0.83
C THR A 68 -5.08 -25.34 0.03
N MET A 69 -3.87 -25.15 -0.53
CA MET A 69 -2.81 -24.39 0.12
C MET A 69 -3.21 -22.93 0.33
N LEU A 70 -3.79 -22.27 -0.68
CA LEU A 70 -4.28 -20.89 -0.54
C LEU A 70 -5.39 -20.77 0.50
N LEU A 71 -6.34 -21.72 0.53
CA LEU A 71 -7.40 -21.75 1.52
C LEU A 71 -6.84 -21.83 2.93
N PHE A 72 -5.84 -22.70 3.16
CA PHE A 72 -5.13 -22.77 4.43
C PHE A 72 -4.52 -21.41 4.82
N LEU A 73 -3.82 -20.75 3.88
CA LEU A 73 -3.19 -19.46 4.12
C LEU A 73 -4.20 -18.35 4.45
N TYR A 74 -5.34 -18.30 3.74
CA TYR A 74 -6.41 -17.34 4.04
C TYR A 74 -7.06 -17.60 5.40
N VAL A 75 -7.29 -18.87 5.75
CA VAL A 75 -7.83 -19.24 7.07
C VAL A 75 -6.84 -18.89 8.19
N SER A 76 -5.55 -19.21 8.03
CA SER A 76 -4.50 -18.78 8.96
C SER A 76 -4.47 -17.27 9.15
N ARG A 77 -4.74 -16.50 8.09
CA ARG A 77 -4.83 -15.05 8.15
C ARG A 77 -6.07 -14.55 8.91
N ILE A 78 -7.24 -15.16 8.70
CA ILE A 78 -8.45 -14.86 9.52
C ILE A 78 -8.15 -15.10 11.00
N ILE A 79 -7.48 -16.22 11.32
CA ILE A 79 -7.09 -16.53 12.70
C ILE A 79 -6.15 -15.45 13.24
N TYR A 80 -5.14 -15.06 12.46
CA TYR A 80 -4.25 -13.97 12.85
C TYR A 80 -5.01 -12.66 13.10
N PHE A 81 -5.91 -12.26 12.19
CA PHE A 81 -6.75 -11.07 12.38
C PHE A 81 -7.61 -11.14 13.64
N SER A 82 -8.17 -12.32 13.94
CA SER A 82 -8.96 -12.52 15.16
C SER A 82 -8.15 -12.30 16.45
N GLN A 83 -6.84 -12.52 16.42
CA GLN A 83 -5.94 -12.29 17.56
C GLN A 83 -5.59 -10.81 17.75
N ILE A 84 -5.59 -10.02 16.68
CA ILE A 84 -5.18 -8.60 16.70
C ILE A 84 -6.36 -7.62 16.58
N ILE A 85 -7.60 -8.12 16.50
CA ILE A 85 -8.78 -7.30 16.25
C ILE A 85 -8.97 -6.18 17.29
N ASP A 86 -8.65 -6.47 18.55
CA ASP A 86 -8.74 -5.51 19.65
C ASP A 86 -7.54 -4.56 19.73
N GLN A 87 -6.49 -4.79 18.94
CA GLN A 87 -5.22 -4.05 18.96
C GLN A 87 -4.79 -3.63 17.53
N PRO A 88 -5.56 -2.76 16.86
CA PRO A 88 -5.34 -2.38 15.44
C PRO A 88 -4.01 -1.65 15.19
N HIS A 89 -3.35 -1.14 16.23
CA HIS A 89 -2.01 -0.54 16.11
C HIS A 89 -0.91 -1.56 15.75
N LEU A 90 -1.15 -2.86 15.95
CA LEU A 90 -0.23 -3.95 15.58
C LEU A 90 -0.37 -4.38 14.10
N TYR A 91 -1.35 -3.83 13.37
CA TYR A 91 -1.55 -4.14 11.96
C TYR A 91 -0.33 -3.69 11.13
N SER A 92 0.34 -4.65 10.48
CA SER A 92 1.60 -4.43 9.75
C SER A 92 1.40 -4.37 8.24
N GLN A 93 2.07 -3.42 7.58
CA GLN A 93 2.13 -3.31 6.12
C GLN A 93 2.70 -4.57 5.43
N ARG A 94 3.46 -5.43 6.14
CA ARG A 94 3.96 -6.70 5.58
C ARG A 94 2.85 -7.67 5.20
N ILE A 95 1.70 -7.60 5.88
CA ILE A 95 0.53 -8.44 5.62
C ILE A 95 -0.05 -8.14 4.23
N ILE A 96 -0.01 -6.86 3.83
CA ILE A 96 -0.51 -6.36 2.55
C ILE A 96 0.31 -6.95 1.39
N VAL A 97 1.65 -6.94 1.50
CA VAL A 97 2.55 -7.46 0.45
C VAL A 97 2.30 -8.96 0.20
N TYR A 98 2.14 -9.73 1.28
CA TYR A 98 1.83 -11.15 1.19
C TYR A 98 0.54 -11.44 0.43
N GLU A 99 -0.50 -10.62 0.65
CA GLU A 99 -1.76 -10.73 -0.07
C GLU A 99 -1.60 -10.56 -1.58
N TYR A 100 -0.86 -9.54 -2.00
CA TYR A 100 -0.61 -9.28 -3.42
C TYR A 100 0.10 -10.45 -4.09
N ILE A 101 1.05 -11.10 -3.40
CA ILE A 101 1.74 -12.28 -3.91
C ILE A 101 0.75 -13.43 -4.12
N CYS A 102 -0.07 -13.74 -3.10
CA CYS A 102 -1.09 -14.80 -3.19
C CYS A 102 -2.10 -14.54 -4.33
N ARG A 103 -2.56 -13.29 -4.48
CA ARG A 103 -3.47 -12.88 -5.57
C ARG A 103 -2.83 -13.05 -6.95
N THR A 104 -1.58 -12.62 -7.10
CA THR A 104 -0.85 -12.72 -8.37
C THR A 104 -0.65 -14.18 -8.79
N LEU A 105 -0.26 -15.04 -7.85
CA LEU A 105 -0.13 -16.47 -8.10
C LEU A 105 -1.48 -17.10 -8.49
N LYS A 106 -2.56 -16.73 -7.81
CA LYS A 106 -3.91 -17.22 -8.12
C LYS A 106 -4.35 -16.84 -9.55
N MET A 107 -4.13 -15.60 -9.94
CA MET A 107 -4.45 -15.10 -11.29
C MET A 107 -3.71 -15.89 -12.38
N TYR A 108 -2.42 -16.20 -12.17
CA TYR A 108 -1.63 -17.00 -13.11
C TYR A 108 -2.26 -18.39 -13.36
N PHE A 109 -2.68 -19.08 -12.30
CA PHE A 109 -3.32 -20.39 -12.43
C PHE A 109 -4.70 -20.30 -13.10
N GLN A 110 -5.49 -19.28 -12.81
CA GLN A 110 -6.79 -19.08 -13.47
C GLN A 110 -6.65 -18.76 -14.96
N LEU A 111 -5.67 -17.93 -15.35
CA LEU A 111 -5.35 -17.66 -16.75
C LEU A 111 -4.91 -18.94 -17.47
N SER A 112 -4.11 -19.76 -16.81
CA SER A 112 -3.70 -21.07 -17.33
C SER A 112 -4.90 -22.01 -17.54
N ALA A 113 -5.86 -22.01 -16.61
CA ALA A 113 -7.10 -22.79 -16.71
C ALA A 113 -8.00 -22.30 -17.86
N ALA A 114 -8.16 -20.99 -17.99
CA ALA A 114 -8.92 -20.35 -19.05
C ALA A 114 -8.31 -20.63 -20.43
N TYR A 115 -6.98 -20.55 -20.55
CA TYR A 115 -6.26 -20.90 -21.78
C TYR A 115 -6.52 -22.36 -22.19
N LEU A 116 -6.39 -23.31 -21.25
CA LEU A 116 -6.56 -24.74 -21.52
C LEU A 116 -7.99 -25.09 -21.98
N THR A 117 -8.98 -24.44 -21.37
CA THR A 117 -10.41 -24.62 -21.71
C THR A 117 -10.81 -23.89 -22.98
N MET A 118 -10.17 -22.76 -23.31
CA MET A 118 -10.41 -21.98 -24.53
C MET A 118 -9.83 -22.65 -25.78
N HIS A 119 -8.61 -23.19 -25.70
CA HIS A 119 -7.93 -23.82 -26.84
C HIS A 119 -8.63 -25.11 -27.31
N ASN A 120 -9.40 -25.77 -26.43
CA ASN A 120 -10.05 -27.04 -26.70
C ASN A 120 -11.57 -26.88 -26.78
N TYR A 121 -12.10 -26.72 -28.00
CA TYR A 121 -13.54 -26.55 -28.26
C TYR A 121 -14.41 -27.65 -27.61
N VAL A 122 -13.93 -28.90 -27.62
CA VAL A 122 -14.60 -30.05 -26.98
C VAL A 122 -14.67 -29.89 -25.46
N LEU A 123 -13.58 -29.42 -24.82
CA LEU A 123 -13.55 -29.16 -23.38
C LEU A 123 -14.46 -28.00 -23.00
N LYS A 124 -14.48 -26.93 -23.81
CA LYS A 124 -15.37 -25.78 -23.62
C LYS A 124 -16.84 -26.19 -23.67
N GLN A 125 -17.23 -27.03 -24.63
CA GLN A 125 -18.60 -27.55 -24.74
C GLN A 125 -18.98 -28.45 -23.56
N LYS A 126 -18.07 -29.33 -23.13
CA LYS A 126 -18.34 -30.35 -22.10
C LYS A 126 -18.29 -29.79 -20.67
N TYR A 127 -17.44 -28.81 -20.40
CA TYR A 127 -17.20 -28.25 -19.06
C TYR A 127 -17.46 -26.74 -19.00
N LYS A 128 -18.63 -26.31 -19.49
CA LYS A 128 -19.05 -24.90 -19.51
C LYS A 128 -18.99 -24.24 -18.14
N MET A 129 -19.42 -24.95 -17.08
CA MET A 129 -19.39 -24.42 -15.71
C MET A 129 -17.97 -24.03 -15.29
N LEU A 130 -16.99 -24.93 -15.47
CA LEU A 130 -15.58 -24.67 -15.15
C LEU A 130 -15.02 -23.47 -15.95
N TYR A 131 -15.34 -23.38 -17.23
CA TYR A 131 -14.93 -22.25 -18.08
C TYR A 131 -15.48 -20.92 -17.56
N TYR A 132 -16.80 -20.82 -17.34
CA TYR A 132 -17.42 -19.58 -16.89
C TYR A 132 -16.98 -19.19 -15.48
N THR A 133 -16.74 -20.15 -14.58
CA THR A 133 -16.23 -19.84 -13.24
C THR A 133 -14.84 -19.22 -13.28
N HIS A 134 -13.94 -19.70 -14.15
CA HIS A 134 -12.62 -19.08 -14.31
C HIS A 134 -12.67 -17.70 -14.99
N ILE A 135 -13.52 -17.52 -15.99
CA ILE A 135 -13.67 -16.21 -16.65
C ILE A 135 -14.22 -15.16 -15.67
N ILE A 136 -15.24 -15.53 -14.88
CA ILE A 136 -15.78 -14.65 -13.85
C ILE A 136 -14.71 -14.37 -12.80
N ALA A 137 -13.93 -15.38 -12.38
CA ALA A 137 -12.80 -15.22 -11.47
C ALA A 137 -11.83 -14.13 -11.92
N ILE A 138 -11.35 -14.25 -13.17
CA ILE A 138 -10.37 -13.35 -13.76
C ILE A 138 -10.91 -11.92 -13.81
N ILE A 139 -12.19 -11.75 -14.19
CA ILE A 139 -12.83 -10.43 -14.23
C ILE A 139 -12.92 -9.83 -12.83
N LEU A 140 -13.35 -10.60 -11.83
CA LEU A 140 -13.43 -10.14 -10.44
C LEU A 140 -12.06 -9.79 -9.87
N ASP A 141 -11.04 -10.64 -10.10
CA ASP A 141 -9.67 -10.40 -9.66
C ASP A 141 -9.06 -9.16 -10.35
N PHE A 142 -9.39 -8.91 -11.62
CA PHE A 142 -8.98 -7.69 -12.31
C PHE A 142 -9.64 -6.43 -11.73
N ILE A 143 -10.92 -6.50 -11.36
CA ILE A 143 -11.62 -5.37 -10.71
C ILE A 143 -11.04 -5.11 -9.32
N ILE A 144 -10.80 -6.17 -8.54
CA ILE A 144 -10.35 -6.09 -7.14
C ILE A 144 -8.85 -5.75 -7.03
N ALA A 145 -7.99 -6.20 -7.97
CA ALA A 145 -6.55 -5.96 -7.93
C ALA A 145 -6.09 -4.86 -8.89
N GLY A 146 -6.73 -4.71 -10.06
CA GLY A 146 -6.36 -3.71 -11.05
C GLY A 146 -6.72 -2.28 -10.62
N CYS A 147 -7.88 -2.10 -9.99
CA CYS A 147 -8.33 -0.77 -9.55
C CYS A 147 -7.43 -0.16 -8.45
N PRO A 148 -6.99 -0.90 -7.42
CA PRO A 148 -6.04 -0.41 -6.43
C PRO A 148 -4.62 -0.15 -6.97
N MET A 149 -4.15 -0.95 -7.94
CA MET A 149 -2.82 -0.72 -8.53
C MET A 149 -2.80 0.55 -9.39
N LEU A 150 -3.88 0.81 -10.13
CA LEU A 150 -4.06 2.05 -10.85
C LEU A 150 -4.18 3.23 -9.87
N SER A 151 -5.02 3.13 -8.84
CA SER A 151 -5.18 4.21 -7.86
C SER A 151 -3.90 4.50 -7.08
N ALA A 152 -3.13 3.48 -6.70
CA ALA A 152 -1.81 3.64 -6.08
C ALA A 152 -0.81 4.30 -7.03
N SER A 153 -0.81 3.91 -8.31
CA SER A 153 0.06 4.52 -9.33
C SER A 153 -0.30 5.99 -9.55
N PHE A 154 -1.59 6.32 -9.61
CA PHE A 154 -2.07 7.71 -9.68
C PHE A 154 -1.74 8.50 -8.42
N TYR A 155 -1.88 7.91 -7.23
CA TYR A 155 -1.55 8.55 -5.96
C TYR A 155 -0.05 8.83 -5.83
N VAL A 156 0.81 7.91 -6.26
CA VAL A 156 2.26 8.10 -6.28
C VAL A 156 2.62 9.21 -7.28
N LEU A 157 2.10 9.16 -8.51
CA LEU A 157 2.28 10.23 -9.50
C LEU A 157 1.79 11.58 -8.97
N PHE A 158 0.61 11.61 -8.35
CA PHE A 158 0.05 12.80 -7.74
C PHE A 158 0.90 13.30 -6.57
N SER A 159 1.37 12.41 -5.70
CA SER A 159 2.28 12.76 -4.60
C SER A 159 3.61 13.32 -5.14
N PHE A 160 4.16 12.77 -6.21
CA PHE A 160 5.33 13.32 -6.88
C PHE A 160 5.07 14.69 -7.51
N LEU A 161 3.87 14.91 -8.04
CA LEU A 161 3.49 16.17 -8.70
C LEU A 161 3.06 17.28 -7.71
N PHE A 162 2.53 16.92 -6.53
CA PHE A 162 1.86 17.86 -5.62
C PHE A 162 2.44 17.90 -4.19
N CYS A 163 3.28 16.95 -3.77
CA CYS A 163 3.90 16.98 -2.45
C CYS A 163 5.23 17.73 -2.49
N LYS A 164 5.18 19.06 -2.35
CA LYS A 164 6.32 19.83 -1.85
C LYS A 164 6.14 19.93 -0.33
N SER A 165 6.84 19.10 0.45
CA SER A 165 6.83 19.24 1.92
C SER A 165 7.49 20.55 2.32
N GLU A 166 6.78 21.40 3.07
CA GLU A 166 7.27 22.71 3.46
C GLU A 166 8.20 22.56 4.68
N LYS A 167 9.52 22.54 4.43
CA LYS A 167 10.58 22.33 5.45
C LYS A 167 10.95 23.60 6.23
N TYR A 168 10.26 24.70 5.95
CA TYR A 168 10.56 26.03 6.48
C TYR A 168 9.27 26.84 6.63
N GLU A 169 9.24 27.68 7.64
CA GLU A 169 8.21 28.70 7.85
C GLU A 169 8.66 30.01 7.20
N THR A 170 7.76 30.71 6.50
CA THR A 170 8.07 32.03 5.94
C THR A 170 7.86 33.09 7.02
N LEU A 171 8.88 33.89 7.28
CA LEU A 171 8.83 35.02 8.21
C LEU A 171 9.06 36.33 7.46
N THR A 172 8.28 37.35 7.79
CA THR A 172 8.53 38.73 7.37
C THR A 172 9.45 39.41 8.36
N VAL A 173 10.54 39.98 7.88
CA VAL A 173 11.45 40.79 8.69
C VAL A 173 10.76 42.12 9.01
N THR A 174 10.72 42.50 10.28
CA THR A 174 10.17 43.76 10.77
C THR A 174 11.28 44.55 11.47
N SER A 175 11.10 45.86 11.61
CA SER A 175 12.03 46.73 12.33
C SER A 175 12.31 46.29 13.77
N GLN A 176 11.42 45.49 14.38
CA GLN A 176 11.54 44.99 15.74
C GLN A 176 12.34 43.68 15.84
N ASN A 177 12.33 42.83 14.80
CA ASN A 177 12.96 41.50 14.85
C ASN A 177 14.30 41.44 14.11
N ILE A 178 14.61 42.41 13.25
CA ILE A 178 15.83 42.43 12.43
C ILE A 178 17.11 42.40 13.27
N ALA A 179 17.09 43.02 14.46
CA ALA A 179 18.21 43.04 15.39
C ALA A 179 18.49 41.66 16.01
N ASN A 180 17.52 40.74 15.99
CA ASN A 180 17.66 39.39 16.53
C ASN A 180 18.12 38.38 15.46
N PHE A 181 18.27 38.81 14.20
CA PHE A 181 18.68 37.96 13.10
C PHE A 181 20.14 38.21 12.76
N ASN A 182 20.93 37.14 12.75
CA ASN A 182 22.28 37.17 12.18
C ASN A 182 22.21 37.24 10.65
N SER A 183 23.24 37.73 9.97
CA SER A 183 23.30 37.72 8.51
C SER A 183 23.11 36.31 7.92
N CYS A 184 22.65 36.24 6.67
CA CYS A 184 22.42 34.97 6.00
C CYS A 184 23.74 34.20 5.83
N ALA A 185 23.87 33.01 6.43
CA ALA A 185 25.12 32.25 6.37
C ALA A 185 25.44 31.64 4.98
N ILE A 186 24.57 31.83 3.98
CA ILE A 186 24.79 31.35 2.60
C ILE A 186 25.38 32.47 1.73
N CYS A 187 24.71 33.63 1.64
CA CYS A 187 25.20 34.77 0.85
C CYS A 187 26.02 35.79 1.65
N LEU A 188 26.05 35.66 2.99
CA LEU A 188 26.73 36.56 3.93
C LEU A 188 26.18 37.99 4.00
N GLU A 189 24.99 38.22 3.42
CA GLU A 189 24.31 39.52 3.42
C GLU A 189 23.35 39.67 4.61
N ASN A 190 23.11 40.93 5.01
CA ASN A 190 22.14 41.27 6.05
C ASN A 190 20.71 41.23 5.51
N TYR A 191 19.75 41.02 6.41
CA TYR A 191 18.34 41.09 6.08
C TYR A 191 17.85 42.54 6.03
N GLU A 192 16.83 42.78 5.20
CA GLU A 192 16.14 44.06 5.06
C GLU A 192 14.74 44.02 5.70
N VAL A 193 14.24 45.18 6.13
CA VAL A 193 12.86 45.30 6.64
C VAL A 193 11.89 45.00 5.50
N ASP A 194 10.79 44.33 5.82
CA ASP A 194 9.76 43.84 4.89
C ASP A 194 10.23 42.74 3.93
N GLN A 195 11.43 42.20 4.12
CA GLN A 195 11.94 41.07 3.36
C GLN A 195 11.37 39.75 3.89
N ASN A 196 11.01 38.83 2.98
CA ASN A 196 10.59 37.48 3.33
C ASN A 196 11.79 36.55 3.47
N VAL A 197 11.96 35.98 4.66
CA VAL A 197 13.03 35.03 4.99
C VAL A 197 12.43 33.68 5.38
N SER A 198 13.20 32.62 5.21
CA SER A 198 12.80 31.25 5.53
C SER A 198 13.45 30.81 6.83
N LYS A 199 12.61 30.43 7.80
CA LYS A 199 13.04 29.88 9.08
C LYS A 199 12.87 28.37 9.09
N LEU A 200 13.98 27.67 9.30
CA LEU A 200 13.99 26.21 9.41
C LEU A 200 13.44 25.76 10.77
N ILE A 201 13.01 24.51 10.88
CA ILE A 201 12.64 23.86 12.16
C ILE A 201 13.81 23.77 13.17
N CYS A 202 15.05 23.88 12.71
CA CYS A 202 16.21 24.08 13.57
C CYS A 202 16.36 25.53 14.06
N GLN A 203 15.37 26.38 13.79
CA GLN A 203 15.26 27.80 14.17
C GLN A 203 16.26 28.74 13.47
N HIS A 204 17.11 28.23 12.57
CA HIS A 204 18.01 29.06 11.76
C HIS A 204 17.26 29.71 10.59
N ILE A 205 17.64 30.95 10.28
CA ILE A 205 16.97 31.82 9.30
C ILE A 205 17.91 32.06 8.13
N PHE A 206 17.37 32.05 6.91
CA PHE A 206 18.08 32.28 5.66
C PHE A 206 17.17 33.04 4.69
N HIS A 207 17.75 33.68 3.66
CA HIS A 207 16.94 34.12 2.52
C HIS A 207 16.25 32.94 1.86
N ARG A 208 15.01 33.15 1.42
CA ARG A 208 14.19 32.12 0.77
C ARG A 208 14.90 31.48 -0.43
N ASP A 209 15.49 32.32 -1.27
CA ASP A 209 16.14 31.87 -2.50
C ASP A 209 17.43 31.09 -2.17
N CYS A 210 18.25 31.62 -1.27
CA CYS A 210 19.48 30.97 -0.84
C CYS A 210 19.24 29.57 -0.26
N ILE A 211 18.24 29.42 0.62
CA ILE A 211 17.96 28.11 1.22
C ILE A 211 17.29 27.15 0.22
N GLN A 212 16.49 27.67 -0.71
CA GLN A 212 15.88 26.85 -1.75
C GLN A 212 16.92 26.27 -2.69
N GLU A 213 17.93 27.05 -3.09
CA GLU A 213 19.07 26.56 -3.89
C GLU A 213 19.90 25.55 -3.10
N TRP A 214 20.18 25.81 -1.82
CA TRP A 214 20.91 24.87 -0.97
C TRP A 214 20.24 23.50 -0.90
N PHE A 215 18.91 23.46 -0.78
CA PHE A 215 18.15 22.21 -0.73
C PHE A 215 18.12 21.40 -2.02
N GLN A 216 18.54 21.99 -3.15
CA GLN A 216 18.77 21.22 -4.37
C GLN A 216 20.03 20.34 -4.27
N MET A 217 21.00 20.73 -3.43
CA MET A 217 22.28 20.05 -3.28
C MET A 217 22.39 19.24 -1.99
N SER A 218 21.82 19.73 -0.88
CA SER A 218 21.94 19.11 0.44
C SER A 218 20.71 19.36 1.29
N GLN A 219 20.25 18.35 2.03
CA GLN A 219 19.05 18.45 2.89
C GLN A 219 19.39 18.75 4.35
N THR A 220 20.61 19.19 4.63
CA THR A 220 21.07 19.59 5.95
C THR A 220 21.05 21.10 6.10
N CYS A 221 20.89 21.58 7.34
CA CYS A 221 20.99 23.01 7.63
C CYS A 221 22.43 23.53 7.39
N PRO A 222 22.64 24.61 6.62
CA PRO A 222 23.96 25.18 6.38
C PRO A 222 24.68 25.62 7.67
N ALA A 223 23.92 26.10 8.66
CA ALA A 223 24.47 26.64 9.91
C ALA A 223 24.84 25.55 10.92
N CYS A 224 23.97 24.55 11.12
CA CYS A 224 24.16 23.54 12.17
C CYS A 224 24.40 22.11 11.67
N LYS A 225 24.39 21.89 10.35
CA LYS A 225 24.61 20.61 9.66
C LYS A 225 23.65 19.49 10.06
N LYS A 226 22.59 19.79 10.83
CA LYS A 226 21.57 18.81 11.21
C LYS A 226 20.69 18.48 10.01
N ASP A 227 20.31 17.21 9.91
CA ASP A 227 19.31 16.75 8.96
C ASP A 227 17.94 17.31 9.35
N LEU A 228 17.25 17.90 8.37
CA LEU A 228 15.95 18.52 8.56
C LEU A 228 14.80 17.50 8.46
N TRP A 229 15.04 16.28 7.98
CA TRP A 229 14.01 15.25 7.88
C TRP A 229 13.74 14.59 9.22
N ILE A 230 14.82 14.24 9.94
CA ILE A 230 14.74 13.65 11.29
C ILE A 230 14.04 14.61 12.25
N LYS A 231 14.25 15.93 12.08
CA LYS A 231 13.68 16.92 12.97
C LYS A 231 12.22 17.24 12.66
N LEU A 232 11.70 16.96 11.45
CA LEU A 232 10.25 17.08 11.20
C LEU A 232 9.47 16.01 11.96
N GLU A 233 9.94 14.76 11.93
CA GLU A 233 9.32 13.66 12.69
C GLU A 233 9.30 13.96 14.20
N ILE A 234 10.43 14.42 14.76
CA ILE A 234 10.53 14.76 16.19
C ILE A 234 9.76 16.05 16.55
N TYR A 235 9.74 17.06 15.67
CA TYR A 235 9.02 18.31 15.92
C TYR A 235 7.50 18.11 15.84
N GLU A 236 7.03 17.22 14.95
CA GLU A 236 5.64 16.76 14.94
C GLU A 236 5.31 16.01 16.24
N GLU A 237 6.20 15.13 16.73
CA GLU A 237 6.04 14.45 18.03
C GLU A 237 6.06 15.39 19.25
N GLU A 238 6.85 16.49 19.21
CA GLU A 238 6.94 17.47 20.30
C GLU A 238 5.78 18.48 20.29
N LYS A 239 5.31 18.92 19.11
CA LYS A 239 4.13 19.79 18.98
C LYS A 239 2.83 19.08 19.40
N LEU A 240 2.84 17.74 19.42
CA LEU A 240 1.78 16.88 19.91
C LEU A 240 1.71 16.71 21.44
N LYS A 241 2.65 17.29 22.20
CA LYS A 241 2.72 17.23 23.68
C LYS A 241 2.26 18.52 24.38
N ILE A 242 1.82 19.54 23.65
CA ILE A 242 1.29 20.82 24.18
C ILE A 242 -0.23 20.83 24.11
#